data_AF-A0A9D6I0P7-F1
#
_entry.id   AF-A0A9D6I0P7-F1
#
_cell.length_a   1.000
_cell.length_b   1.000
_cell.length_c   1.000
_cell.angle_alpha   90.00
_cell.angle_beta   90.00
_cell.angle_gamma   90.00
#
_symmetry.space_group_name_H-M   'P 1'
#
loop_
_entity.id
_entity.type
_entity.pdbx_description
1 polymer ?
#
loop_
_entity_poly.entity_id
_entity_poly.type
_entity_poly.pdbx_seq_one_letter_code
_entity_poly.pdbx_strand_id
1 'polypeptide(L)'
;MMLVVLLTAVNALRLEMASQLLNQILLYIPNIIVAVIVVIVGMYAASFVAGLVRTAAANAGIEEAGLVASLARYALIIFTFAIALNQLRIGQDIVANAFLLLFGAVCLAAALAVGLGAREIVGRYLEERLRK
;
A
#
# COMPACT_ATOMS: atom_id res chain seq x y z
N MET A 1 -43.70 -32.80 18.83
CA MET A 1 -43.45 -32.22 17.49
C MET A 1 -42.70 -30.89 17.58
N MET A 2 -43.21 -29.86 18.27
CA MET A 2 -42.54 -28.54 18.38
C MET A 2 -41.10 -28.61 18.93
N LEU A 3 -40.85 -29.47 19.93
CA LEU A 3 -39.52 -29.65 20.53
C LEU A 3 -38.51 -30.29 19.55
N VAL A 4 -38.98 -31.20 18.69
CA VAL A 4 -38.15 -31.89 17.68
C VAL A 4 -37.77 -30.93 16.56
N VAL A 5 -38.72 -30.09 16.10
CA VAL A 5 -38.48 -29.06 15.09
C VAL A 5 -37.43 -28.05 15.57
N LEU A 6 -37.52 -27.62 16.84
CA LEU A 6 -36.55 -26.72 17.44
C LEU A 6 -35.14 -27.34 17.48
N LEU A 7 -35.03 -28.61 17.86
CA LEU A 7 -33.77 -29.35 17.93
C LEU A 7 -33.14 -29.55 16.55
N THR A 8 -33.95 -29.87 15.53
CA THR A 8 -33.48 -29.96 14.14
C THR A 8 -33.06 -28.60 13.58
N ALA A 9 -33.77 -27.52 13.90
CA ALA A 9 -33.39 -26.17 13.46
C ALA A 9 -32.06 -25.72 14.07
N VAL A 10 -31.83 -25.98 15.35
CA VAL A 10 -30.55 -25.66 16.02
C VAL A 10 -29.39 -26.50 15.47
N ASN A 11 -29.61 -27.79 15.20
CA ASN A 11 -28.58 -28.65 14.59
C ASN A 11 -28.30 -28.25 13.14
N ALA A 12 -29.32 -27.89 12.36
CA ALA A 12 -29.17 -27.36 11.01
C ALA A 12 -28.39 -26.04 11.02
N LEU A 13 -28.71 -25.11 11.93
CA LEU A 13 -27.95 -23.87 12.11
C LEU A 13 -26.49 -24.11 12.49
N ARG A 14 -26.21 -25.11 13.33
CA ARG A 14 -24.82 -25.49 13.68
C ARG A 14 -24.05 -26.04 12.48
N LEU A 15 -24.69 -26.88 11.67
CA LEU A 15 -24.10 -27.41 10.44
C LEU A 15 -23.91 -26.30 9.39
N GLU A 16 -24.87 -25.39 9.24
CA GLU A 16 -24.75 -24.21 8.37
C GLU A 16 -23.60 -23.33 8.82
N MET A 17 -23.52 -22.97 10.11
CA MET A 17 -22.41 -22.17 10.64
C MET A 17 -21.06 -22.86 10.42
N ALA A 18 -20.96 -24.17 10.70
CA ALA A 18 -19.73 -24.92 10.44
C ALA A 18 -19.36 -24.93 8.94
N SER A 19 -20.33 -25.10 8.05
CA SER A 19 -20.12 -25.06 6.60
C SER A 19 -19.71 -23.67 6.10
N GLN A 20 -20.26 -22.59 6.68
CA GLN A 20 -19.89 -21.21 6.35
C GLN A 20 -18.46 -20.91 6.77
N LEU A 21 -18.05 -21.31 7.98
CA LEU A 21 -16.67 -21.16 8.44
C LEU A 21 -15.71 -21.96 7.57
N LEU A 22 -16.06 -23.20 7.23
CA LEU A 22 -15.24 -24.02 6.32
C LEU A 22 -15.12 -23.38 4.94
N ASN A 23 -16.21 -22.88 4.36
CA ASN A 23 -16.19 -22.17 3.09
C ASN A 23 -15.33 -20.90 3.15
N GLN A 24 -15.39 -20.13 4.24
CA GLN A 24 -14.52 -18.97 4.43
C GLN A 24 -13.04 -19.36 4.47
N ILE A 25 -12.69 -20.44 5.19
CA ILE A 25 -11.31 -20.95 5.23
C ILE A 25 -10.86 -21.40 3.82
N LEU A 26 -11.70 -22.13 3.09
CA LEU A 26 -11.40 -22.57 1.72
C LEU A 26 -11.18 -21.38 0.78
N LEU A 27 -11.99 -20.33 0.89
CA LEU A 27 -11.84 -19.10 0.11
C LEU A 27 -10.65 -18.24 0.57
N TYR A 28 -10.09 -18.50 1.74
CA TYR A 28 -8.91 -17.80 2.26
C TYR A 28 -7.59 -18.40 1.73
N ILE A 29 -7.56 -19.71 1.45
CA ILE A 29 -6.35 -20.39 0.93
C ILE A 29 -5.80 -19.73 -0.35
N PRO A 30 -6.61 -19.42 -1.39
CA PRO A 30 -6.11 -18.72 -2.57
C PRO A 30 -5.47 -17.37 -2.25
N ASN A 31 -6.04 -16.63 -1.30
CA ASN A 31 -5.53 -15.32 -0.90
C ASN A 31 -4.15 -15.42 -0.23
N ILE A 32 -3.92 -16.45 0.59
CA ILE A 32 -2.60 -16.71 1.18
C ILE A 32 -1.56 -16.94 0.07
N ILE A 33 -1.90 -17.78 -0.92
CA ILE A 33 -1.00 -18.09 -2.03
C ILE A 33 -0.61 -16.81 -2.79
N VAL A 34 -1.61 -15.98 -3.12
CA VAL A 34 -1.36 -14.69 -3.79
C VAL A 34 -0.52 -13.76 -2.92
N ALA A 35 -0.78 -13.66 -1.62
CA ALA A 35 0.00 -12.82 -0.71
C ALA A 35 1.48 -13.24 -0.66
N VAL A 36 1.76 -14.55 -0.60
CA VAL A 36 3.13 -15.08 -0.63
C VAL A 36 3.82 -14.75 -1.95
N ILE A 37 3.13 -14.95 -3.08
CA ILE A 37 3.66 -14.60 -4.41
C ILE A 37 4.00 -13.11 -4.49
N VAL A 38 3.08 -12.25 -4.03
CA VAL A 38 3.29 -10.80 -4.00
C VAL A 38 4.51 -10.42 -3.17
N VAL A 39 4.69 -11.01 -1.98
CA VAL A 39 5.88 -10.74 -1.15
C VAL A 39 7.16 -11.14 -1.87
N ILE A 40 7.20 -12.33 -2.46
CA ILE A 40 8.37 -12.82 -3.19
C ILE A 40 8.69 -11.86 -4.35
N VAL A 41 7.72 -11.61 -5.23
CA VAL A 41 7.89 -10.74 -6.40
C VAL A 41 8.25 -9.32 -5.98
N GLY A 42 7.58 -8.78 -4.97
CA GLY A 42 7.82 -7.43 -4.47
C GLY A 42 9.20 -7.24 -3.85
N MET A 43 9.76 -8.26 -3.19
CA MET A 43 11.14 -8.22 -2.69
C MET A 43 12.17 -8.16 -3.83
N TYR A 44 11.96 -8.91 -4.91
CA TYR A 44 12.79 -8.83 -6.11
C TYR A 44 12.64 -7.48 -6.81
N ALA A 45 11.40 -7.02 -6.98
CA ALA A 45 11.10 -5.72 -7.58
C ALA A 45 11.72 -4.57 -6.78
N ALA A 46 11.65 -4.60 -5.44
CA ALA A 46 12.26 -3.60 -4.57
C ALA A 46 13.77 -3.51 -4.77
N SER A 47 14.44 -4.66 -4.90
CA SER A 47 15.89 -4.72 -5.12
C SER A 47 16.27 -4.25 -6.52
N PHE A 48 15.49 -4.64 -7.53
CA PHE A 48 15.68 -4.21 -8.92
C PHE A 48 15.54 -2.70 -9.06
N VAL A 49 14.45 -2.13 -8.55
CA VAL A 49 14.20 -0.68 -8.60
C VAL A 49 15.25 0.08 -7.79
N ALA A 50 15.66 -0.40 -6.62
CA ALA A 50 16.73 0.22 -5.86
C ALA A 50 18.05 0.28 -6.64
N GLY A 51 18.37 -0.79 -7.40
CA GLY A 51 19.51 -0.80 -8.31
C GLY A 51 19.41 0.26 -9.42
N LEU A 52 18.24 0.37 -10.06
CA LEU A 52 17.98 1.40 -11.07
C LEU A 52 18.11 2.81 -10.50
N VAL A 53 17.52 3.05 -9.33
CA VAL A 53 17.57 4.35 -8.63
C VAL A 53 19.01 4.69 -8.25
N ARG A 54 19.79 3.71 -7.77
CA ARG A 54 21.21 3.91 -7.44
C ARG A 54 22.01 4.36 -8.65
N THR A 55 21.84 3.69 -9.78
CA THR A 55 22.55 4.03 -11.02
C THR A 55 22.11 5.38 -11.56
N ALA A 56 20.81 5.67 -11.55
CA ALA A 56 20.28 6.97 -11.99
C ALA A 56 20.79 8.12 -11.10
N ALA A 57 20.77 7.95 -9.78
CA ALA A 57 21.24 8.95 -8.82
C ALA A 57 22.77 9.17 -8.92
N ALA A 58 23.55 8.10 -9.10
CA ALA A 58 24.98 8.21 -9.32
C ALA A 58 25.31 8.97 -10.62
N ASN A 59 24.58 8.67 -11.71
CA ASN A 59 24.74 9.37 -12.98
C ASN A 59 24.33 10.84 -12.90
N ALA A 60 23.41 11.19 -12.01
CA ALA A 60 23.00 12.58 -11.74
C ALA A 60 23.96 13.35 -10.82
N GLY A 61 25.06 12.72 -10.36
CA GLY A 61 26.05 13.35 -9.48
C GLY A 61 25.60 13.50 -8.02
N ILE A 62 24.59 12.74 -7.59
CA ILE A 62 24.13 12.77 -6.19
C ILE A 62 25.14 11.99 -5.32
N GLU A 63 25.86 12.68 -4.44
CA GLU A 63 26.84 12.06 -3.50
C GLU A 63 26.21 10.93 -2.67
N GLU A 64 24.95 11.11 -2.27
CA GLU A 64 24.17 10.20 -1.43
C GLU A 64 23.30 9.20 -2.24
N ALA A 65 23.75 8.78 -3.43
CA ALA A 65 23.01 7.85 -4.30
C ALA A 65 22.60 6.54 -3.58
N GLY A 66 23.39 6.09 -2.60
CA GLY A 66 23.08 4.94 -1.76
C GLY A 66 21.88 5.15 -0.83
N LEU A 67 21.74 6.34 -0.24
CA LEU A 67 20.59 6.67 0.61
C LEU A 67 19.30 6.74 -0.20
N VAL A 68 19.33 7.39 -1.37
CA VAL A 68 18.16 7.51 -2.25
C VAL A 68 17.68 6.13 -2.72
N ALA A 69 18.61 5.26 -3.11
CA ALA A 69 18.30 3.88 -3.47
C ALA A 69 17.73 3.07 -2.30
N SER A 70 18.27 3.26 -1.10
CA SER A 70 17.80 2.59 0.11
C SER A 70 16.38 3.04 0.49
N LEU A 71 16.09 4.33 0.40
CA LEU A 71 14.74 4.88 0.58
C LEU A 71 13.75 4.27 -0.41
N ALA A 72 14.11 4.20 -1.69
CA ALA A 72 13.27 3.56 -2.71
C ALA A 72 13.00 2.08 -2.40
N ARG A 73 14.03 1.36 -1.95
CA ARG A 73 13.91 -0.04 -1.52
C ARG A 73 12.94 -0.19 -0.35
N TYR A 74 13.11 0.59 0.71
CA TYR A 74 12.26 0.53 1.89
C TYR A 74 10.82 0.91 1.56
N ALA A 75 10.61 1.93 0.73
CA ALA A 75 9.28 2.28 0.25
C ALA A 75 8.60 1.09 -0.44
N LEU A 76 9.27 0.44 -1.39
CA LEU A 76 8.70 -0.70 -2.12
C LEU A 76 8.45 -1.92 -1.22
N ILE A 77 9.31 -2.18 -0.23
CA ILE A 77 9.07 -3.25 0.75
C ILE A 77 7.81 -2.95 1.56
N ILE A 78 7.66 -1.73 2.07
CA ILE A 78 6.48 -1.31 2.83
C ILE A 78 5.20 -1.45 1.99
N PHE A 79 5.24 -1.02 0.73
CA PHE A 79 4.14 -1.21 -0.22
C PHE A 79 3.82 -2.69 -0.48
N THR A 80 4.85 -3.51 -0.70
CA THR A 80 4.70 -4.95 -0.92
C THR A 80 3.99 -5.61 0.26
N PHE A 81 4.41 -5.30 1.49
CA PHE A 81 3.76 -5.79 2.69
C PHE A 81 2.32 -5.30 2.81
N ALA A 82 2.05 -4.03 2.50
CA ALA A 82 0.70 -3.49 2.52
C ALA A 82 -0.24 -4.20 1.54
N ILE A 83 0.23 -4.48 0.31
CA ILE A 83 -0.53 -5.24 -0.69
C ILE A 83 -0.76 -6.68 -0.20
N ALA A 84 0.25 -7.33 0.40
CA ALA A 84 0.11 -8.67 0.93
C ALA A 84 -0.91 -8.73 2.09
N LEU A 85 -0.88 -7.77 3.02
CA LEU A 85 -1.86 -7.65 4.11
C LEU A 85 -3.27 -7.42 3.57
N ASN A 86 -3.42 -6.60 2.53
CA ASN A 86 -4.69 -6.38 1.85
C ASN A 86 -5.21 -7.69 1.23
N GLN A 87 -4.35 -8.46 0.55
CA GLN A 87 -4.73 -9.75 -0.02
C GLN A 87 -5.21 -10.74 1.05
N LEU A 88 -4.56 -10.76 2.21
CA LEU A 88 -4.97 -11.57 3.36
C LEU A 88 -6.29 -11.12 4.00
N ARG A 89 -6.95 -10.08 3.48
CA ARG A 89 -8.21 -9.55 4.03
C ARG A 89 -8.13 -9.12 5.51
N ILE A 90 -6.93 -8.95 6.05
CA ILE A 90 -6.73 -8.53 7.44
C ILE A 90 -6.90 -7.02 7.51
N GLY A 91 -8.07 -6.56 7.99
CA GLY A 91 -8.33 -5.14 8.18
C GLY A 91 -8.12 -4.31 6.91
N GLN A 92 -8.59 -4.80 5.76
CA GLN A 92 -8.36 -4.19 4.44
C GLN A 92 -8.64 -2.69 4.43
N ASP A 93 -9.79 -2.30 4.99
CA ASP A 93 -10.20 -0.90 5.08
C ASP A 93 -9.30 -0.10 6.01
N ILE A 94 -8.85 -0.69 7.12
CA ILE A 94 -7.93 -0.05 8.06
C ILE A 94 -6.59 0.21 7.38
N VAL A 95 -6.03 -0.81 6.72
CA VAL A 95 -4.74 -0.70 6.02
C VAL A 95 -4.83 0.30 4.87
N ALA A 96 -5.87 0.21 4.03
CA ALA A 96 -6.06 1.09 2.89
C ALA A 96 -6.25 2.55 3.32
N ASN A 97 -7.09 2.82 4.33
CA ASN A 97 -7.34 4.16 4.83
C ASN A 97 -6.09 4.74 5.52
N ALA A 98 -5.36 3.94 6.30
CA ALA A 98 -4.10 4.38 6.91
C ALA A 98 -3.06 4.76 5.86
N PHE A 99 -2.92 3.95 4.80
CA PHE A 99 -2.05 4.26 3.66
C PHE A 99 -2.48 5.55 2.96
N LEU A 100 -3.77 5.68 2.65
CA LEU A 100 -4.31 6.86 1.97
C LEU A 100 -4.07 8.13 2.79
N LEU A 101 -4.27 8.08 4.11
CA LEU A 101 -4.01 9.21 5.01
C LEU A 101 -2.52 9.53 5.11
N LEU A 102 -1.66 8.52 5.24
CA LEU A 102 -0.21 8.70 5.34
C LEU A 102 0.35 9.32 4.05
N PHE A 103 0.07 8.71 2.89
CA PHE A 103 0.51 9.22 1.59
C PHE A 103 -0.16 10.56 1.28
N GLY A 104 -1.43 10.73 1.61
CA GLY A 104 -2.15 11.99 1.47
C GLY A 104 -1.47 13.12 2.24
N ALA A 105 -1.05 12.87 3.48
CA ALA A 105 -0.33 13.84 4.30
C ALA A 105 1.05 14.18 3.73
N VAL A 106 1.82 13.18 3.29
CA VAL A 106 3.14 13.39 2.66
C VAL A 106 3.01 14.17 1.36
N CYS A 107 2.07 13.80 0.50
CA CYS A 107 1.80 14.51 -0.76
C CYS A 107 1.34 15.95 -0.51
N LEU A 108 0.45 16.19 0.45
CA LEU A 108 0.02 17.54 0.84
C LEU A 108 1.20 18.37 1.37
N ALA A 109 2.03 17.80 2.25
CA ALA A 109 3.20 18.48 2.78
C ALA A 109 4.19 18.86 1.66
N ALA A 110 4.45 17.94 0.73
CA ALA A 110 5.29 18.20 -0.44
C ALA A 110 4.68 19.28 -1.35
N ALA A 111 3.38 19.20 -1.64
CA ALA A 111 2.68 20.19 -2.44
C ALA A 111 2.73 21.59 -1.82
N LEU A 112 2.56 21.70 -0.50
CA LEU A 112 2.67 22.97 0.24
C LEU A 112 4.11 23.48 0.26
N ALA A 113 5.10 22.62 0.52
CA ALA A 113 6.50 23.00 0.54
C ALA A 113 6.97 23.55 -0.82
N VAL A 114 6.62 22.87 -1.91
CA VAL A 114 6.93 23.31 -3.27
C VAL A 114 6.12 24.55 -3.64
N GLY A 115 4.82 24.59 -3.33
CA GLY A 115 3.95 25.73 -3.63
C GLY A 115 4.37 27.02 -2.94
N LEU A 116 4.77 26.92 -1.66
CA LEU A 116 5.30 28.06 -0.90
C LEU A 116 6.71 28.44 -1.34
N GLY A 117 7.59 27.45 -1.60
CA GLY A 117 8.96 27.70 -2.06
C GLY A 117 9.06 28.30 -3.46
N ALA A 118 8.14 27.95 -4.37
CA ALA A 118 8.10 28.51 -5.72
C ALA A 118 7.47 29.92 -5.78
N ARG A 119 6.81 30.38 -4.70
CA ARG A 119 6.06 31.64 -4.68
C ARG A 119 6.89 32.84 -5.10
N GLU A 120 8.13 32.97 -4.63
CA GLU A 120 9.01 34.09 -4.99
C GLU A 120 9.51 34.02 -6.43
N ILE A 121 9.78 32.82 -6.94
CA ILE A 121 10.23 32.61 -8.32
C ILE A 121 9.10 32.98 -9.29
N VAL A 122 7.89 32.48 -9.02
CA VAL A 122 6.69 32.76 -9.82
C VAL A 122 6.29 34.23 -9.72
N GLY A 123 6.40 34.84 -8.53
CA GLY A 123 6.12 36.26 -8.31
C GLY A 123 6.99 37.17 -9.17
N ARG A 124 8.32 36.95 -9.15
CA ARG A 124 9.26 37.74 -9.97
C ARG A 124 9.02 37.55 -11.47
N TYR A 125 8.74 36.33 -11.92
CA TYR A 125 8.49 36.04 -13.33
C TYR A 125 7.19 36.69 -13.84
N LEU A 126 6.13 36.77 -13.00
CA LEU A 126 4.92 37.50 -13.33
C LEU A 126 5.14 39.01 -13.39
N GLU A 127 5.88 39.59 -12.44
CA GLU A 127 6.19 41.02 -12.43
C GLU A 127 6.99 41.46 -13.66
N GLU A 128 7.99 40.68 -14.09
CA GLU A 128 8.75 40.96 -15.31
C GLU A 128 7.89 40.87 -16.58
N ARG A 129 6.90 39.97 -16.60
CA ARG A 129 5.98 39.80 -17.73
C ARG A 129 4.87 40.85 -17.77
N LEU A 130 4.40 41.33 -16.62
CA LEU A 130 3.36 42.37 -16.51
C LEU A 130 3.91 43.79 -16.69
N ARG A 131 5.22 43.98 -16.55
CA ARG A 131 5.90 45.27 -16.77
C ARG A 131 6.32 45.51 -18.23
N LYS A 132 6.08 44.54 -19.11
CA LYS A 132 6.13 44.69 -20.59
C LYS A 132 4.73 44.89 -21.12
#